data_AF-A0A1F9SE77-F1
#
_entry.id   AF-A0A1F9SE77-F1
#
_cell.length_a   1.000
_cell.length_b   1.000
_cell.length_c   1.000
_cell.angle_alpha   90.00
_cell.angle_beta   90.00
_cell.angle_gamma   90.00
#
_symmetry.space_group_name_H-M   'P 1'
#
loop_
_entity.id
_entity.type
_entity.pdbx_description
1 polymer ?
#
loop_
_entity_poly.entity_id
_entity_poly.type
_entity_poly.pdbx_seq_one_letter_code
_entity_poly.pdbx_strand_id
1 'polypeptide(L)'
;MNTERLLDWRFWLKYILLAMVAALPVAFYLRTYDSVTIKYTLMQFGALAALTAWLLGGLADGRFELPRRLLPFLLPAVALLAWNALRFFTSPYQTAALPGFLTQEIFLVSYLLALLGLGAGDLRRILAAAAGAWGVAVVYGLLQRFGLDPFVWKGAFGDNVFSTLGNPGFFAAYLAAMAPVPLMLAADAELSRPLRAAALVLSVLGGAAVAFTGATAELLVYLLSLGAFGALALARLSVEEKRPALLGALLSGAVCLGVFYAAAPAPDLWSSTGAQARLIRAAAGRMAADHWLVGVGPGAFRVHYPAYRENAQILGHGKHNIQTEHAASEPLEQLAEGGLVGLALWLWLFGAALWGGFKAAGRGVQGGYAAALVVSVSAALAASLVALNVPRTPSFGWFMYLGAALLALLAAHGGDGRVLALPVPFAGLRLALAAVVAGGAIWAGGSFADMFASDIRHNLAIFHSKRGDWALALEVYAKERPGAPSYLMAQYFIGNVYADRGRDGDLELAAQQYRKVRLLAPDYVEVHYREGVALKKLGRYAEAVERMERQVALDPVWPEAWRELAWLYVESGDKAKADEAGRRAVEAEAAWERTRASS
;
A
#
# COMPACT_ATOMS: atom_id res chain seq x y z
N MET A 1 -14.40 35.11 -6.92
CA MET A 1 -14.98 33.88 -6.34
C MET A 1 -15.97 34.33 -5.26
N ASN A 2 -17.22 33.85 -5.26
CA ASN A 2 -18.28 34.37 -4.38
C ASN A 2 -18.03 33.95 -2.91
N THR A 3 -18.12 34.87 -1.95
CA THR A 3 -17.80 34.65 -0.52
C THR A 3 -18.63 33.53 0.12
N GLU A 4 -19.87 33.33 -0.33
CA GLU A 4 -20.74 32.23 0.12
C GLU A 4 -20.17 30.83 -0.20
N ARG A 5 -19.46 30.67 -1.32
CA ARG A 5 -18.86 29.38 -1.68
C ARG A 5 -17.67 29.00 -0.79
N LEU A 6 -16.98 29.98 -0.21
CA LEU A 6 -15.86 29.74 0.69
C LEU A 6 -16.31 29.22 2.06
N LEU A 7 -17.58 29.44 2.42
CA LEU A 7 -18.18 28.98 3.67
C LEU A 7 -18.88 27.63 3.53
N ASP A 8 -19.05 27.11 2.31
CA ASP A 8 -19.67 25.81 2.06
C ASP A 8 -18.64 24.68 2.25
N TRP A 9 -18.86 23.84 3.28
CA TRP A 9 -18.00 22.70 3.57
C TRP A 9 -18.04 21.63 2.46
N ARG A 10 -19.16 21.52 1.72
CA ARG A 10 -19.31 20.55 0.61
C ARG A 10 -18.41 20.95 -0.57
N PHE A 11 -18.26 22.26 -0.80
CA PHE A 11 -17.30 22.79 -1.75
C PHE A 11 -15.88 22.32 -1.39
N TRP A 12 -15.43 22.56 -0.17
CA TRP A 12 -14.08 22.15 0.25
C TRP A 12 -13.85 20.64 0.18
N LEU A 13 -14.81 19.83 0.64
CA LEU A 13 -14.71 18.37 0.56
C LEU A 13 -14.42 17.90 -0.87
N LYS A 14 -15.18 18.39 -1.85
CA LYS A 14 -14.99 18.06 -3.26
C LYS A 14 -13.60 18.45 -3.77
N TYR A 15 -13.14 19.66 -3.46
CA TYR A 15 -11.85 20.15 -3.96
C TYR A 15 -10.65 19.49 -3.26
N ILE A 16 -10.80 19.06 -2.01
CA ILE A 16 -9.80 18.23 -1.31
C ILE A 16 -9.66 16.89 -2.05
N LEU A 17 -10.76 16.20 -2.33
CA LEU A 17 -10.74 14.93 -3.08
C LEU A 17 -10.13 15.13 -4.48
N LEU A 18 -10.47 16.21 -5.18
CA LEU A 18 -9.89 16.54 -6.48
C LEU A 18 -8.38 16.81 -6.40
N ALA A 19 -7.92 17.50 -5.36
CA ALA A 19 -6.50 17.74 -5.11
C ALA A 19 -5.75 16.43 -4.84
N MET A 20 -6.35 15.50 -4.08
CA MET A 20 -5.78 14.18 -3.84
C MET A 20 -5.63 13.37 -5.14
N VAL A 21 -6.66 13.37 -6.02
CA VAL A 21 -6.58 12.73 -7.35
C VAL A 21 -5.38 13.22 -8.14
N ALA A 22 -5.13 14.53 -8.12
CA ALA A 22 -4.03 15.13 -8.87
C ALA A 22 -2.66 14.90 -8.22
N ALA A 23 -2.58 15.02 -6.90
CA ALA A 23 -1.31 15.04 -6.17
C ALA A 23 -0.73 13.63 -5.96
N LEU A 24 -1.56 12.63 -5.63
CA LEU A 24 -1.06 11.30 -5.25
C LEU A 24 -0.24 10.62 -6.36
N PRO A 25 -0.65 10.63 -7.65
CA PRO A 25 0.16 10.00 -8.70
C PRO A 25 1.46 10.77 -8.98
N VAL A 26 1.46 12.10 -8.85
CA VAL A 26 2.56 12.97 -9.29
C VAL A 26 3.62 13.19 -8.21
N ALA A 27 3.25 13.20 -6.94
CA ALA A 27 4.19 13.51 -5.85
C ALA A 27 5.21 12.39 -5.61
N PHE A 28 6.48 12.74 -5.49
CA PHE A 28 7.56 11.85 -5.00
C PHE A 28 8.60 12.70 -4.24
N TYR A 29 9.34 12.06 -3.33
CA TYR A 29 10.34 12.76 -2.53
C TYR A 29 11.55 11.86 -2.27
N LEU A 30 12.75 12.30 -2.67
CA LEU A 30 13.94 11.45 -2.68
C LEU A 30 14.79 11.51 -1.41
N ARG A 31 14.40 12.29 -0.40
CA ARG A 31 15.13 12.35 0.89
C ARG A 31 14.55 11.43 1.96
N THR A 32 13.44 10.77 1.68
CA THR A 32 12.90 9.68 2.51
C THR A 32 13.48 8.34 2.07
N TYR A 33 13.34 7.32 2.91
CA TYR A 33 13.81 5.96 2.60
C TYR A 33 13.11 5.41 1.35
N ASP A 34 11.80 5.62 1.27
CA ASP A 34 10.99 5.34 0.08
C ASP A 34 10.44 6.66 -0.51
N SER A 35 10.54 6.79 -1.83
CA SER A 35 9.90 7.84 -2.63
C SER A 35 8.37 7.92 -2.49
N VAL A 36 7.72 6.83 -2.07
CA VAL A 36 6.27 6.70 -1.90
C VAL A 36 5.78 7.31 -0.58
N THR A 37 6.65 7.50 0.41
CA THR A 37 6.32 8.04 1.75
C THR A 37 5.53 9.34 1.70
N ILE A 38 5.91 10.25 0.80
CA ILE A 38 5.20 11.53 0.61
C ILE A 38 3.75 11.31 0.16
N LYS A 39 3.48 10.26 -0.60
CA LYS A 39 2.13 9.93 -1.07
C LYS A 39 1.26 9.43 0.08
N TYR A 40 1.80 8.65 1.01
CA TYR A 40 1.06 8.25 2.22
C TYR A 40 0.71 9.48 3.06
N THR A 41 1.65 10.40 3.19
CA THR A 41 1.46 11.66 3.93
C THR A 41 0.37 12.51 3.28
N LEU A 42 0.43 12.72 1.97
CA LEU A 42 -0.60 13.46 1.23
C LEU A 42 -1.98 12.80 1.35
N MET A 43 -2.02 11.47 1.32
CA MET A 43 -3.26 10.72 1.50
C MET A 43 -3.84 10.90 2.91
N GLN A 44 -2.99 10.80 3.94
CA GLN A 44 -3.35 11.01 5.35
C GLN A 44 -3.91 12.41 5.60
N PHE A 45 -3.18 13.45 5.17
CA PHE A 45 -3.63 14.84 5.33
C PHE A 45 -4.88 15.15 4.50
N GLY A 46 -4.94 14.65 3.27
CA GLY A 46 -6.10 14.83 2.41
C GLY A 46 -7.36 14.19 2.99
N ALA A 47 -7.27 12.94 3.43
CA ALA A 47 -8.40 12.23 4.06
C ALA A 47 -8.81 12.87 5.40
N LEU A 48 -7.84 13.31 6.21
CA LEU A 48 -8.12 14.03 7.46
C LEU A 48 -8.83 15.36 7.22
N ALA A 49 -8.37 16.14 6.24
CA ALA A 49 -9.00 17.40 5.87
C ALA A 49 -10.42 17.18 5.34
N ALA A 50 -10.62 16.16 4.50
CA ALA A 50 -11.93 15.78 3.97
C ALA A 50 -12.89 15.32 5.08
N LEU A 51 -12.41 14.47 6.00
CA LEU A 51 -13.20 14.00 7.14
C LEU A 51 -13.56 15.15 8.08
N THR A 52 -12.61 16.04 8.37
CA THR A 52 -12.83 17.21 9.22
C THR A 52 -13.86 18.16 8.60
N ALA A 53 -13.75 18.42 7.29
CA ALA A 53 -14.73 19.24 6.57
C ALA A 53 -16.14 18.63 6.63
N TRP A 54 -16.25 17.31 6.42
CA TRP A 54 -17.54 16.61 6.50
C TRP A 54 -18.14 16.61 7.92
N LEU A 55 -17.33 16.33 8.95
CA LEU A 55 -17.78 16.30 10.35
C LEU A 55 -18.20 17.69 10.84
N LEU A 56 -17.36 18.71 10.66
CA LEU A 56 -17.68 20.08 11.07
C LEU A 56 -18.86 20.63 10.27
N GLY A 57 -18.94 20.29 8.99
CA GLY A 57 -20.05 20.64 8.12
C GLY A 57 -21.39 20.08 8.58
N GLY A 58 -21.45 18.78 8.88
CA GLY A 58 -22.66 18.16 9.43
C GLY A 58 -23.06 18.70 10.80
N LEU A 59 -22.08 19.03 11.66
CA LEU A 59 -22.35 19.70 12.93
C LEU A 59 -22.88 21.13 12.73
N ALA A 60 -22.36 21.88 11.76
CA ALA A 60 -22.88 23.20 11.41
C ALA A 60 -24.32 23.11 10.87
N ASP A 61 -24.59 22.16 9.97
CA ASP A 61 -25.92 21.85 9.42
C ASP A 61 -26.88 21.30 10.51
N GLY A 62 -26.35 20.85 11.66
CA GLY A 62 -27.09 20.26 12.77
C GLY A 62 -27.62 18.85 12.51
N ARG A 63 -27.20 18.22 11.41
CA ARG A 63 -27.59 16.87 11.01
C ARG A 63 -26.59 16.29 10.02
N PHE A 64 -26.46 14.96 10.03
CA PHE A 64 -25.79 14.21 8.98
C PHE A 64 -26.83 13.58 8.05
N GLU A 65 -26.64 13.74 6.75
CA GLU A 65 -27.55 13.24 5.72
C GLU A 65 -26.97 11.99 5.05
N LEU A 66 -27.72 10.89 5.12
CA LEU A 66 -27.37 9.61 4.51
C LEU A 66 -28.43 9.25 3.44
N PRO A 67 -28.14 9.45 2.14
CA PRO A 67 -29.07 9.08 1.09
C PRO A 67 -29.37 7.58 1.13
N ARG A 68 -30.66 7.19 1.21
CA ARG A 68 -31.04 5.77 1.34
C ARG A 68 -30.56 4.91 0.18
N ARG A 69 -30.57 5.48 -1.04
CA ARG A 69 -30.03 4.87 -2.25
C ARG A 69 -28.56 4.46 -2.16
N LEU A 70 -27.77 5.06 -1.26
CA LEU A 70 -26.35 4.75 -1.07
C LEU A 70 -26.12 3.67 -0.01
N LEU A 71 -27.12 3.28 0.78
CA LEU A 71 -26.95 2.29 1.85
C LEU A 71 -26.34 0.95 1.39
N PRO A 72 -26.71 0.37 0.23
CA PRO A 72 -26.09 -0.87 -0.24
C PRO A 72 -24.57 -0.78 -0.47
N PHE A 73 -24.04 0.44 -0.64
CA PHE A 73 -22.63 0.72 -0.88
C PHE A 73 -21.92 1.22 0.39
N LEU A 74 -22.64 1.94 1.27
CA LEU A 74 -22.11 2.40 2.55
C LEU A 74 -21.96 1.25 3.56
N LEU A 75 -22.93 0.33 3.63
CA LEU A 75 -22.95 -0.75 4.61
C LEU A 75 -21.70 -1.65 4.59
N PRO A 76 -21.24 -2.20 3.45
CA PRO A 76 -20.02 -3.02 3.43
C PRO A 76 -18.79 -2.23 3.89
N ALA A 77 -18.66 -0.96 3.50
CA ALA A 77 -17.53 -0.12 3.89
C ALA A 77 -17.53 0.18 5.39
N VAL A 78 -18.68 0.53 5.97
CA VAL A 78 -18.83 0.76 7.42
C VAL A 78 -18.60 -0.53 8.20
N ALA A 79 -19.10 -1.67 7.72
CA ALA A 79 -18.89 -2.96 8.35
C ALA A 79 -17.40 -3.36 8.34
N LEU A 80 -16.70 -3.16 7.22
CA LEU A 80 -15.26 -3.44 7.12
C LEU A 80 -14.43 -2.51 8.02
N LEU A 81 -14.76 -1.21 8.05
CA LEU A 81 -14.16 -0.22 8.94
C LEU A 81 -14.32 -0.64 10.42
N ALA A 82 -15.53 -1.02 10.82
CA ALA A 82 -15.81 -1.49 12.17
C ALA A 82 -15.08 -2.81 12.49
N TRP A 83 -15.01 -3.73 11.53
CA TRP A 83 -14.29 -4.99 11.68
C TRP A 83 -12.79 -4.76 11.88
N ASN A 84 -12.18 -3.95 11.04
CA ASN A 84 -10.76 -3.58 11.16
C ASN A 84 -10.47 -2.92 12.50
N ALA A 85 -11.29 -1.94 12.92
CA ALA A 85 -11.14 -1.28 14.20
C ALA A 85 -11.23 -2.28 15.37
N LEU A 86 -12.23 -3.17 15.37
CA LEU A 86 -12.38 -4.20 16.39
C LEU A 86 -11.14 -5.10 16.46
N ARG A 87 -10.63 -5.56 15.32
CA ARG A 87 -9.45 -6.44 15.26
C ARG A 87 -8.17 -5.72 15.66
N PHE A 88 -8.00 -4.45 15.28
CA PHE A 88 -6.87 -3.63 15.70
C PHE A 88 -6.87 -3.39 17.22
N PHE A 89 -8.00 -2.95 17.79
CA PHE A 89 -8.10 -2.64 19.22
C PHE A 89 -8.03 -3.87 20.13
N THR A 90 -8.24 -5.08 19.58
CA THR A 90 -8.07 -6.35 20.30
C THR A 90 -6.72 -7.03 20.06
N SER A 91 -5.88 -6.48 19.17
CA SER A 91 -4.53 -7.02 18.88
C SER A 91 -3.52 -6.57 19.94
N PRO A 92 -2.61 -7.44 20.41
CA PRO A 92 -1.51 -7.04 21.28
C PRO A 92 -0.41 -6.26 20.55
N TYR A 93 -0.43 -6.19 19.21
CA TYR A 93 0.64 -5.61 18.39
C TYR A 93 0.29 -4.24 17.78
N GLN A 94 -0.62 -3.50 18.41
CA GLN A 94 -1.12 -2.20 17.94
C GLN A 94 -0.02 -1.23 17.53
N THR A 95 1.06 -1.14 18.31
CA THR A 95 2.16 -0.21 18.04
C THR A 95 2.87 -0.54 16.72
N ALA A 96 3.08 -1.83 16.43
CA ALA A 96 3.71 -2.26 15.19
C ALA A 96 2.74 -2.24 14.01
N ALA A 97 1.44 -2.47 14.26
CA ALA A 97 0.40 -2.55 13.24
C ALA A 97 -0.22 -1.21 12.84
N LEU A 98 -0.06 -0.15 13.66
CA LEU A 98 -0.73 1.14 13.49
C LEU A 98 -0.56 1.75 12.07
N PRO A 99 0.63 1.79 11.45
CA PRO A 99 0.76 2.36 10.11
C PRO A 99 -0.06 1.61 9.04
N GLY A 100 -0.07 0.27 9.11
CA GLY A 100 -0.82 -0.58 8.18
C GLY A 100 -2.33 -0.45 8.38
N PHE A 101 -2.77 -0.44 9.65
CA PHE A 101 -4.16 -0.18 10.03
C PHE A 101 -4.64 1.18 9.51
N LEU A 102 -3.91 2.26 9.82
CA LEU A 102 -4.28 3.61 9.38
C LEU A 102 -4.42 3.71 7.86
N THR A 103 -3.54 3.04 7.11
CA THR A 103 -3.61 3.01 5.65
C THR A 103 -4.92 2.37 5.15
N GLN A 104 -5.33 1.23 5.72
CA GLN A 104 -6.60 0.58 5.38
C GLN A 104 -7.81 1.48 5.71
N GLU A 105 -7.82 2.05 6.91
CA GLU A 105 -8.92 2.91 7.35
C GLU A 105 -9.04 4.16 6.47
N ILE A 106 -7.93 4.77 6.08
CA ILE A 106 -7.93 5.96 5.21
C ILE A 106 -8.51 5.65 3.84
N PHE A 107 -8.26 4.47 3.26
CA PHE A 107 -8.90 4.07 2.00
C PHE A 107 -10.42 3.95 2.15
N LEU A 108 -10.90 3.31 3.23
CA LEU A 108 -12.33 3.16 3.50
C LEU A 108 -13.01 4.48 3.81
N VAL A 109 -12.39 5.33 4.63
CA VAL A 109 -12.87 6.69 4.92
C VAL A 109 -12.93 7.51 3.65
N SER A 110 -11.91 7.43 2.78
CA SER A 110 -11.92 8.13 1.49
C SER A 110 -13.06 7.65 0.58
N TYR A 111 -13.32 6.34 0.54
CA TYR A 111 -14.46 5.77 -0.18
C TYR A 111 -15.80 6.33 0.34
N LEU A 112 -16.00 6.35 1.66
CA LEU A 112 -17.20 6.87 2.30
C LEU A 112 -17.39 8.37 2.02
N LEU A 113 -16.32 9.16 2.15
CA LEU A 113 -16.35 10.60 1.89
C LEU A 113 -16.61 10.92 0.42
N ALA A 114 -16.09 10.10 -0.50
CA ALA A 114 -16.42 10.23 -1.92
C ALA A 114 -17.91 9.96 -2.17
N LEU A 115 -18.50 8.93 -1.56
CA LEU A 115 -19.94 8.64 -1.68
C LEU A 115 -20.84 9.73 -1.10
N LEU A 116 -20.44 10.30 0.03
CA LEU A 116 -21.25 11.29 0.77
C LEU A 116 -21.02 12.72 0.28
N GLY A 117 -19.85 13.00 -0.30
CA GLY A 117 -19.42 14.34 -0.69
C GLY A 117 -19.53 14.67 -2.17
N LEU A 118 -19.60 13.67 -3.05
CA LEU A 118 -19.60 13.88 -4.50
C LEU A 118 -20.98 13.61 -5.12
N GLY A 119 -21.29 14.36 -6.17
CA GLY A 119 -22.44 14.13 -7.03
C GLY A 119 -22.05 13.57 -8.40
N ALA A 120 -23.04 13.06 -9.15
CA ALA A 120 -22.83 12.60 -10.52
C ALA A 120 -22.27 13.71 -11.46
N GLY A 121 -22.57 14.98 -11.16
CA GLY A 121 -22.02 16.13 -11.89
C GLY A 121 -20.53 16.38 -11.68
N ASP A 122 -19.92 15.77 -10.66
CA ASP A 122 -18.49 15.92 -10.36
C ASP A 122 -17.61 14.91 -11.11
N LEU A 123 -18.23 13.82 -11.58
CA LEU A 123 -17.58 12.67 -12.17
C LEU A 123 -16.60 13.05 -13.28
N ARG A 124 -17.07 13.79 -14.30
CA ARG A 124 -16.24 14.19 -15.45
C ARG A 124 -15.00 14.96 -15.00
N ARG A 125 -15.13 15.87 -14.03
CA ARG A 125 -13.99 16.68 -13.54
C ARG A 125 -12.98 15.84 -12.79
N ILE A 126 -13.46 14.93 -11.95
CA ILE A 126 -12.60 14.01 -11.18
C ILE A 126 -11.86 13.06 -12.12
N LEU A 127 -12.55 12.47 -13.09
CA LEU A 127 -11.93 11.56 -14.06
C LEU A 127 -10.97 12.29 -15.01
N ALA A 128 -11.28 13.53 -15.41
CA ALA A 128 -10.35 14.36 -16.17
C ALA A 128 -9.09 14.70 -15.36
N ALA A 129 -9.21 15.02 -14.07
CA ALA A 129 -8.06 15.24 -13.20
C ALA A 129 -7.23 13.96 -13.01
N ALA A 130 -7.88 12.80 -12.85
CA ALA A 130 -7.22 11.50 -12.76
C ALA A 130 -6.43 11.19 -14.04
N ALA A 131 -7.06 11.38 -15.20
CA ALA A 131 -6.40 11.19 -16.50
C ALA A 131 -5.26 12.19 -16.74
N GLY A 132 -5.39 13.43 -16.25
CA GLY A 132 -4.32 14.42 -16.29
C GLY A 132 -3.11 14.00 -15.45
N ALA A 133 -3.33 13.58 -14.20
CA ALA A 133 -2.28 13.09 -13.33
C ALA A 133 -1.63 11.80 -13.86
N TRP A 134 -2.45 10.91 -14.42
CA TRP A 134 -1.99 9.73 -15.16
C TRP A 134 -1.12 10.12 -16.36
N GLY A 135 -1.53 11.12 -17.14
CA GLY A 135 -0.75 11.65 -18.25
C GLY A 135 0.61 12.22 -17.83
N VAL A 136 0.67 12.93 -16.70
CA VAL A 136 1.94 13.40 -16.12
C VAL A 136 2.85 12.21 -15.79
N ALA A 137 2.33 11.16 -15.16
CA ALA A 137 3.10 9.96 -14.85
C ALA A 137 3.56 9.23 -16.13
N VAL A 138 2.72 9.15 -17.17
CA VAL A 138 3.09 8.58 -18.49
C VAL A 138 4.23 9.37 -19.12
N VAL A 139 4.09 10.70 -19.24
CA VAL A 139 5.10 11.56 -19.87
C VAL A 139 6.41 11.50 -19.10
N TYR A 140 6.37 11.59 -17.77
CA TYR A 140 7.58 11.50 -16.96
C TYR A 140 8.26 10.13 -17.08
N GLY A 141 7.49 9.04 -17.12
CA GLY A 141 8.04 7.71 -17.39
C GLY A 141 8.74 7.59 -18.76
N LEU A 142 8.20 8.23 -19.79
CA LEU A 142 8.86 8.29 -21.10
C LEU A 142 10.13 9.14 -21.05
N LEU A 143 10.14 10.27 -20.35
CA LEU A 143 11.37 11.05 -20.12
C LEU A 143 12.45 10.21 -19.43
N GLN A 144 12.07 9.39 -18.43
CA GLN A 144 12.98 8.45 -17.79
C GLN A 144 13.57 7.44 -18.78
N ARG A 145 12.75 6.85 -19.65
CA ARG A 145 13.20 5.90 -20.68
C ARG A 145 14.29 6.49 -21.55
N PHE A 146 14.13 7.74 -21.99
CA PHE A 146 15.05 8.41 -22.90
C PHE A 146 16.22 9.14 -22.21
N GLY A 147 16.43 8.91 -20.90
CA GLY A 147 17.56 9.49 -20.17
C GLY A 147 17.42 10.98 -19.87
N LEU A 148 16.20 11.50 -19.91
CA LEU A 148 15.86 12.90 -19.61
C LEU A 148 15.39 13.09 -18.15
N ASP A 149 15.61 12.10 -17.28
CA ASP A 149 15.29 12.19 -15.86
C ASP A 149 16.33 13.06 -15.14
N PRO A 150 15.96 14.24 -14.60
CA PRO A 150 16.91 15.09 -13.90
C PRO A 150 17.26 14.59 -12.49
N PHE A 151 16.65 13.50 -12.02
CA PHE A 151 16.78 13.02 -10.64
C PHE A 151 17.71 11.80 -10.49
N VAL A 152 18.47 11.76 -9.38
CA VAL A 152 19.51 10.76 -9.09
C VAL A 152 18.93 9.46 -8.48
N TRP A 153 17.86 8.92 -9.06
CA TRP A 153 17.19 7.71 -8.54
C TRP A 153 17.01 6.58 -9.56
N LYS A 154 17.50 6.75 -10.80
CA LYS A 154 17.39 5.75 -11.88
C LYS A 154 18.28 4.49 -11.70
N GLY A 155 18.85 4.25 -10.52
CA GLY A 155 19.86 3.20 -10.32
C GLY A 155 19.34 1.78 -10.07
N ALA A 156 18.12 1.62 -9.55
CA ALA A 156 17.67 0.33 -9.01
C ALA A 156 17.00 -0.62 -10.02
N PHE A 157 16.48 -0.10 -11.13
CA PHE A 157 15.64 -0.86 -12.07
C PHE A 157 16.18 -0.92 -13.50
N GLY A 158 17.46 -0.57 -13.70
CA GLY A 158 18.11 -0.56 -15.00
C GLY A 158 17.33 0.29 -16.01
N ASP A 159 16.93 -0.34 -17.11
CA ASP A 159 16.23 0.28 -18.23
C ASP A 159 14.70 0.34 -18.07
N ASN A 160 14.16 -0.27 -17.01
CA ASN A 160 12.73 -0.30 -16.74
C ASN A 160 12.25 1.06 -16.21
N VAL A 161 11.08 1.47 -16.69
CA VAL A 161 10.44 2.73 -16.30
C VAL A 161 9.55 2.51 -15.07
N PHE A 162 9.60 3.44 -14.12
CA PHE A 162 8.82 3.41 -12.88
C PHE A 162 8.12 4.73 -12.53
N SER A 163 8.43 5.80 -13.28
CA SER A 163 7.84 7.12 -13.12
C SER A 163 7.88 7.63 -11.68
N THR A 164 6.96 8.53 -11.32
CA THR A 164 6.75 9.05 -9.97
C THR A 164 6.22 8.00 -8.98
N LEU A 165 6.04 6.74 -9.41
CA LEU A 165 5.54 5.65 -8.58
C LEU A 165 6.66 4.82 -7.93
N GLY A 166 7.92 5.06 -8.30
CA GLY A 166 9.09 4.51 -7.59
C GLY A 166 9.35 3.01 -7.80
N ASN A 167 8.46 2.28 -8.48
CA ASN A 167 8.62 0.87 -8.83
C ASN A 167 7.95 0.57 -10.19
N PRO A 168 8.57 -0.22 -11.09
CA PRO A 168 8.00 -0.51 -12.41
C PRO A 168 6.66 -1.26 -12.37
N GLY A 169 6.51 -2.24 -11.47
CA GLY A 169 5.25 -2.96 -11.28
C GLY A 169 4.14 -2.07 -10.72
N PHE A 170 4.48 -1.18 -9.77
CA PHE A 170 3.51 -0.21 -9.23
C PHE A 170 3.02 0.76 -10.31
N PHE A 171 3.94 1.23 -11.14
CA PHE A 171 3.58 2.08 -12.27
C PHE A 171 2.73 1.33 -13.31
N ALA A 172 3.13 0.12 -13.70
CA ALA A 172 2.41 -0.69 -14.67
C ALA A 172 0.97 -1.01 -14.24
N ALA A 173 0.79 -1.39 -12.97
CA ALA A 173 -0.54 -1.63 -12.42
C ALA A 173 -1.40 -0.36 -12.44
N TYR A 174 -0.83 0.80 -12.06
CA TYR A 174 -1.53 2.08 -12.14
C TYR A 174 -1.91 2.43 -13.59
N LEU A 175 -1.03 2.16 -14.56
CA LEU A 175 -1.33 2.32 -15.98
C LEU A 175 -2.49 1.43 -16.43
N ALA A 176 -2.47 0.15 -16.06
CA ALA A 176 -3.51 -0.83 -16.39
C ALA A 176 -4.87 -0.50 -15.79
N ALA A 177 -4.92 -0.12 -14.51
CA ALA A 177 -6.16 0.28 -13.84
C ALA A 177 -6.76 1.55 -14.45
N MET A 178 -5.93 2.48 -14.93
CA MET A 178 -6.38 3.77 -15.45
C MET A 178 -6.74 3.79 -16.92
N ALA A 179 -6.20 2.89 -17.74
CA ALA A 179 -6.28 2.94 -19.20
C ALA A 179 -7.68 3.22 -19.78
N PRO A 180 -8.80 2.67 -19.25
CA PRO A 180 -10.14 2.95 -19.78
C PRO A 180 -10.60 4.40 -19.63
N VAL A 181 -10.11 5.13 -18.62
CA VAL A 181 -10.56 6.51 -18.30
C VAL A 181 -10.19 7.52 -19.40
N PRO A 182 -8.92 7.69 -19.83
CA PRO A 182 -8.56 8.59 -20.92
C PRO A 182 -9.19 8.16 -22.26
N LEU A 183 -9.41 6.86 -22.49
CA LEU A 183 -10.13 6.40 -23.68
C LEU A 183 -11.59 6.88 -23.69
N MET A 184 -12.27 6.83 -22.55
CA MET A 184 -13.62 7.38 -22.44
C MET A 184 -13.64 8.91 -22.57
N LEU A 185 -12.65 9.62 -22.04
CA LEU A 185 -12.51 11.07 -22.25
C LEU A 185 -12.29 11.42 -23.73
N ALA A 186 -11.54 10.62 -24.48
CA ALA A 186 -11.39 10.79 -25.93
C ALA A 186 -12.73 10.59 -26.68
N ALA A 187 -13.58 9.72 -26.15
CA ALA A 187 -14.90 9.40 -26.69
C ALA A 187 -16.02 10.38 -26.27
N ASP A 188 -15.85 11.13 -25.18
CA ASP A 188 -16.85 12.07 -24.66
C ASP A 188 -17.09 13.22 -25.66
N ALA A 189 -18.23 13.19 -26.34
CA ALA A 189 -18.61 14.18 -27.34
C ALA A 189 -18.88 15.58 -26.75
N GLU A 190 -19.13 15.69 -25.44
CA GLU A 190 -19.32 16.97 -24.75
C GLU A 190 -17.98 17.69 -24.48
N LEU A 191 -16.84 17.01 -24.66
CA LEU A 191 -15.52 17.63 -24.56
C LEU A 191 -15.07 18.28 -25.86
N SER A 192 -14.29 19.36 -25.73
CA SER A 192 -13.68 20.03 -26.87
C SER A 192 -12.74 19.09 -27.65
N ARG A 193 -12.66 19.28 -28.98
CA ARG A 193 -11.78 18.47 -29.85
C ARG A 193 -10.31 18.40 -29.37
N PRO A 194 -9.68 19.51 -28.89
CA PRO A 194 -8.32 19.44 -28.38
C PRO A 194 -8.17 18.54 -27.14
N LEU A 195 -9.13 18.59 -26.20
CA LEU A 195 -9.09 17.75 -25.00
C LEU A 195 -9.26 16.27 -25.34
N ARG A 196 -10.14 15.96 -26.29
CA ARG A 196 -10.34 14.59 -26.78
C ARG A 196 -9.11 14.05 -27.48
N ALA A 197 -8.48 14.87 -28.33
CA ALA A 197 -7.23 14.51 -29.01
C ALA A 197 -6.09 14.29 -28.00
N ALA A 198 -5.95 15.17 -27.01
CA ALA A 198 -4.97 15.01 -25.94
C ALA A 198 -5.20 13.70 -25.16
N ALA A 199 -6.43 13.39 -24.78
CA ALA A 199 -6.77 12.14 -24.10
C ALA A 199 -6.41 10.91 -24.94
N LEU A 200 -6.67 10.93 -26.26
CA LEU A 200 -6.29 9.87 -27.18
C LEU A 200 -4.77 9.69 -27.27
N VAL A 201 -4.02 10.79 -27.41
CA VAL A 201 -2.55 10.76 -27.44
C VAL A 201 -2.00 10.18 -26.14
N LEU A 202 -2.51 10.62 -24.99
CA LEU A 202 -2.12 10.09 -23.69
C LEU A 202 -2.40 8.58 -23.60
N SER A 203 -3.55 8.09 -24.07
CA SER A 203 -3.84 6.64 -24.12
C SER A 203 -2.83 5.86 -24.95
N VAL A 204 -2.37 6.40 -26.09
CA VAL A 204 -1.35 5.77 -26.94
C VAL A 204 0.01 5.77 -26.24
N LEU A 205 0.41 6.91 -25.66
CA LEU A 205 1.66 7.03 -24.90
C LEU A 205 1.68 6.11 -23.67
N GLY A 206 0.53 5.90 -23.03
CA GLY A 206 0.39 4.94 -21.92
C GLY A 206 0.66 3.49 -22.34
N GLY A 207 0.29 3.13 -23.58
CA GLY A 207 0.63 1.83 -24.16
C GLY A 207 2.14 1.63 -24.31
N ALA A 208 2.87 2.67 -24.74
CA ALA A 208 4.33 2.63 -24.75
C ALA A 208 4.92 2.57 -23.34
N ALA A 209 4.41 3.40 -22.42
CA ALA A 209 4.90 3.48 -21.05
C ALA A 209 4.78 2.15 -20.30
N VAL A 210 3.65 1.44 -20.41
CA VAL A 210 3.46 0.14 -19.74
C VAL A 210 4.43 -0.91 -20.29
N ALA A 211 4.69 -0.92 -21.61
CA ALA A 211 5.66 -1.82 -22.22
C ALA A 211 7.09 -1.58 -21.70
N PHE A 212 7.48 -0.31 -21.48
CA PHE A 212 8.80 0.03 -20.93
C PHE A 212 8.98 -0.27 -19.43
N THR A 213 7.93 -0.71 -18.72
CA THR A 213 8.08 -1.11 -17.30
C THR A 213 8.74 -2.49 -17.15
N GLY A 214 8.68 -3.34 -18.19
CA GLY A 214 9.10 -4.74 -18.10
C GLY A 214 8.18 -5.62 -17.22
N ALA A 215 7.08 -5.08 -16.68
CA ALA A 215 6.16 -5.79 -15.79
C ALA A 215 5.14 -6.61 -16.61
N THR A 216 5.47 -7.87 -16.89
CA THR A 216 4.73 -8.72 -17.84
C THR A 216 3.31 -9.06 -17.38
N ALA A 217 3.10 -9.32 -16.08
CA ALA A 217 1.78 -9.62 -15.54
C ALA A 217 0.83 -8.42 -15.64
N GLU A 218 1.32 -7.22 -15.31
CA GLU A 218 0.58 -5.97 -15.38
C GLU A 218 0.35 -5.53 -16.82
N LEU A 219 1.27 -5.82 -17.75
CA LEU A 219 1.06 -5.63 -19.18
C LEU A 219 -0.09 -6.51 -19.71
N LEU A 220 -0.19 -7.76 -19.26
CA LEU A 220 -1.34 -8.61 -19.60
C LEU A 220 -2.64 -8.00 -19.06
N VAL A 221 -2.65 -7.53 -17.81
CA VAL A 221 -3.82 -6.83 -17.23
C VAL A 221 -4.17 -5.58 -18.03
N TYR A 222 -3.17 -4.82 -18.49
CA TYR A 222 -3.36 -3.65 -19.37
C TYR A 222 -4.05 -4.03 -20.68
N LEU A 223 -3.55 -5.05 -21.41
CA LEU A 223 -4.15 -5.50 -22.66
C LEU A 223 -5.57 -6.05 -22.46
N LEU A 224 -5.79 -6.81 -21.39
CA LEU A 224 -7.13 -7.30 -21.03
C LEU A 224 -8.08 -6.15 -20.71
N SER A 225 -7.61 -5.09 -20.05
CA SER A 225 -8.42 -3.90 -19.77
C SER A 225 -8.82 -3.17 -21.06
N LEU A 226 -7.92 -3.04 -22.04
CA LEU A 226 -8.22 -2.44 -23.34
C LEU A 226 -9.26 -3.28 -24.10
N GLY A 227 -9.09 -4.60 -24.12
CA GLY A 227 -10.03 -5.53 -24.76
C GLY A 227 -11.40 -5.51 -24.10
N ALA A 228 -11.46 -5.54 -22.77
CA ALA A 228 -12.70 -5.49 -22.00
C ALA A 228 -13.44 -4.16 -22.20
N PHE A 229 -12.71 -3.03 -22.18
CA PHE A 229 -13.30 -1.72 -22.47
C PHE A 229 -13.78 -1.63 -23.92
N GLY A 230 -13.02 -2.15 -24.89
CA GLY A 230 -13.43 -2.24 -26.28
C GLY A 230 -14.70 -3.06 -26.47
N ALA A 231 -14.80 -4.23 -25.83
CA ALA A 231 -15.99 -5.08 -25.88
C ALA A 231 -17.22 -4.37 -25.27
N LEU A 232 -17.04 -3.71 -24.13
CA LEU A 232 -18.12 -2.96 -23.49
C LEU A 232 -18.52 -1.73 -24.31
N ALA A 233 -17.55 -1.05 -24.93
CA ALA A 233 -17.77 0.03 -25.88
C ALA A 233 -18.57 -0.43 -27.10
N LEU A 234 -18.22 -1.59 -27.66
CA LEU A 234 -18.93 -2.21 -28.78
C LEU A 234 -20.39 -2.51 -28.44
N ALA A 235 -20.64 -2.98 -27.22
CA ALA A 235 -21.95 -3.45 -26.77
C ALA A 235 -22.87 -2.35 -26.23
N ARG A 236 -22.32 -1.29 -25.62
CA ARG A 236 -23.10 -0.35 -24.78
C ARG A 236 -23.03 1.13 -25.19
N LEU A 237 -21.95 1.57 -25.86
CA LEU A 237 -21.79 2.99 -26.21
C LEU A 237 -22.57 3.39 -27.47
N SER A 238 -22.86 4.69 -27.60
CA SER A 238 -23.45 5.22 -28.83
C SER A 238 -22.48 5.13 -30.01
N VAL A 239 -22.99 5.21 -31.24
CA VAL A 239 -22.16 5.13 -32.46
C VAL A 239 -21.08 6.22 -32.50
N GLU A 240 -21.40 7.41 -32.00
CA GLU A 240 -20.48 8.57 -31.95
C GLU A 240 -19.34 8.37 -30.94
N GLU A 241 -19.62 7.77 -29.79
CA GLU A 241 -18.63 7.48 -28.73
C GLU A 241 -17.82 6.21 -29.04
N LYS A 242 -18.45 5.20 -29.64
CA LYS A 242 -17.86 3.87 -29.86
C LYS A 242 -16.65 3.91 -30.79
N ARG A 243 -16.69 4.70 -31.87
CA ARG A 243 -15.57 4.79 -32.84
C ARG A 243 -14.26 5.28 -32.21
N PRO A 244 -14.22 6.46 -31.55
CA PRO A 244 -12.98 6.95 -30.92
C PRO A 244 -12.51 6.04 -29.78
N ALA A 245 -13.43 5.48 -28.98
CA ALA A 245 -13.08 4.53 -27.92
C ALA A 245 -12.35 3.29 -28.46
N LEU A 246 -12.87 2.68 -29.52
CA LEU A 246 -12.27 1.49 -30.14
C LEU A 246 -10.96 1.79 -30.86
N LEU A 247 -10.90 2.89 -31.61
CA LEU A 247 -9.67 3.31 -32.27
C LEU A 247 -8.56 3.54 -31.22
N GLY A 248 -8.87 4.24 -30.13
CA GLY A 248 -7.92 4.48 -29.05
C GLY A 248 -7.45 3.19 -28.39
N ALA A 249 -8.35 2.25 -28.10
CA ALA A 249 -7.99 0.95 -27.52
C ALA A 249 -7.09 0.14 -28.46
N LEU A 250 -7.41 0.09 -29.76
CA LEU A 250 -6.61 -0.61 -30.76
C LEU A 250 -5.23 0.02 -30.94
N LEU A 251 -5.15 1.35 -31.07
CA LEU A 251 -3.88 2.05 -31.23
C LEU A 251 -2.99 1.89 -29.99
N SER A 252 -3.58 2.03 -28.79
CA SER A 252 -2.84 1.85 -27.54
C SER A 252 -2.32 0.42 -27.38
N GLY A 253 -3.14 -0.58 -27.71
CA GLY A 253 -2.73 -2.00 -27.70
C GLY A 253 -1.66 -2.31 -28.73
N ALA A 254 -1.80 -1.79 -29.96
CA ALA A 254 -0.82 -1.98 -31.03
C ALA A 254 0.54 -1.36 -30.67
N VAL A 255 0.55 -0.15 -30.10
CA VAL A 255 1.79 0.49 -29.62
C VAL A 255 2.38 -0.28 -28.45
N CYS A 256 1.57 -0.72 -27.49
CA CYS A 256 2.04 -1.55 -26.38
C CYS A 256 2.74 -2.81 -26.88
N LEU A 257 2.11 -3.56 -27.79
CA LEU A 257 2.69 -4.80 -28.35
C LEU A 257 3.92 -4.52 -29.22
N GLY A 258 3.89 -3.49 -30.06
CA GLY A 258 5.01 -3.10 -30.91
C GLY A 258 6.23 -2.67 -30.10
N VAL A 259 6.03 -1.85 -29.07
CA VAL A 259 7.10 -1.43 -28.15
C VAL A 259 7.61 -2.62 -27.34
N PHE A 260 6.73 -3.46 -26.81
CA PHE A 260 7.14 -4.66 -26.06
C PHE A 260 7.99 -5.60 -26.92
N TYR A 261 7.59 -5.82 -28.18
CA TYR A 261 8.35 -6.63 -29.13
C TYR A 261 9.71 -6.00 -29.49
N ALA A 262 9.73 -4.69 -29.78
CA ALA A 262 10.95 -3.96 -30.14
C ALA A 262 11.93 -3.77 -28.98
N ALA A 263 11.41 -3.65 -27.75
CA ALA A 263 12.22 -3.54 -26.55
C ALA A 263 12.86 -4.88 -26.15
N ALA A 264 12.44 -6.00 -26.75
CA ALA A 264 12.93 -7.36 -26.56
C ALA A 264 13.44 -7.60 -25.13
N PRO A 265 12.55 -7.78 -24.13
CA PRO A 265 13.03 -8.18 -22.82
C PRO A 265 13.85 -9.45 -23.00
N ALA A 266 15.05 -9.52 -22.42
CA ALA A 266 15.65 -10.81 -22.16
C ALA A 266 14.57 -11.66 -21.46
N PRO A 267 14.33 -12.90 -21.91
CA PRO A 267 13.25 -13.71 -21.38
C PRO A 267 13.60 -14.09 -19.94
N ASP A 268 13.26 -13.22 -19.00
CA ASP A 268 13.10 -13.58 -17.61
C ASP A 268 11.61 -13.48 -17.29
N LEU A 269 10.84 -14.31 -18.01
CA LEU A 269 9.42 -14.55 -17.80
C LEU A 269 9.11 -14.98 -16.35
N TRP A 270 10.15 -15.27 -15.57
CA TRP A 270 10.15 -15.61 -14.16
C TRP A 270 11.30 -14.92 -13.42
N SER A 271 11.44 -13.60 -13.56
CA SER A 271 12.34 -12.80 -12.70
C SER A 271 12.22 -13.23 -11.24
N SER A 272 13.30 -13.09 -10.47
CA SER A 272 13.36 -13.33 -9.01
C SER A 272 12.11 -12.86 -8.25
N THR A 273 11.47 -11.79 -8.73
CA THR A 273 10.16 -11.25 -8.32
C THR A 273 9.01 -12.26 -8.33
N GLY A 274 8.90 -13.13 -9.34
CA GLY A 274 7.82 -14.13 -9.47
C GLY A 274 8.03 -15.36 -8.56
N ALA A 275 9.28 -15.81 -8.41
CA ALA A 275 9.62 -16.84 -7.43
C ALA A 275 9.39 -16.34 -5.99
N GLN A 276 9.83 -15.11 -5.71
CA GLN A 276 9.60 -14.45 -4.43
C GLN A 276 8.11 -14.25 -4.14
N ALA A 277 7.34 -13.76 -5.10
CA ALA A 277 5.90 -13.60 -4.94
C ALA A 277 5.20 -14.92 -4.61
N ARG A 278 5.60 -16.04 -5.25
CA ARG A 278 5.06 -17.37 -4.94
C ARG A 278 5.34 -17.79 -3.49
N LEU A 279 6.56 -17.56 -3.01
CA LEU A 279 6.95 -17.91 -1.64
C LEU A 279 6.24 -17.03 -0.60
N ILE A 280 6.13 -15.72 -0.86
CA ILE A 280 5.34 -14.81 -0.01
C ILE A 280 3.87 -15.25 0.02
N ARG A 281 3.27 -15.64 -1.12
CA ARG A 281 1.90 -16.16 -1.18
C ARG A 281 1.75 -17.44 -0.37
N ALA A 282 2.70 -18.36 -0.45
CA ALA A 282 2.66 -19.60 0.33
C ALA A 282 2.70 -19.33 1.84
N ALA A 283 3.60 -18.45 2.30
CA ALA A 283 3.70 -18.04 3.70
C ALA A 283 2.42 -17.33 4.18
N ALA A 284 1.92 -16.36 3.40
CA ALA A 284 0.67 -15.68 3.71
C ALA A 284 -0.54 -16.63 3.70
N GLY A 285 -0.54 -17.65 2.83
CA GLY A 285 -1.55 -18.70 2.79
C GLY A 285 -1.55 -19.58 4.03
N ARG A 286 -0.38 -19.95 4.57
CA ARG A 286 -0.28 -20.66 5.86
C ARG A 286 -0.77 -19.79 7.02
N MET A 287 -0.35 -18.53 7.06
CA MET A 287 -0.82 -17.60 8.08
C MET A 287 -2.34 -17.42 8.02
N ALA A 288 -2.90 -17.32 6.82
CA ALA A 288 -4.34 -17.30 6.60
C ALA A 288 -5.01 -18.61 7.02
N ALA A 289 -4.38 -19.78 6.83
CA ALA A 289 -4.95 -21.05 7.27
C ALA A 289 -5.03 -21.15 8.80
N ASP A 290 -3.98 -20.73 9.51
CA ASP A 290 -3.92 -20.73 10.98
C ASP A 290 -4.92 -19.75 11.61
N HIS A 291 -5.18 -18.63 10.92
CA HIS A 291 -6.05 -17.55 11.39
C HIS A 291 -7.28 -17.32 10.49
N TRP A 292 -7.82 -18.38 9.88
CA TRP A 292 -8.76 -18.29 8.76
C TRP A 292 -10.04 -17.50 9.01
N LEU A 293 -10.58 -17.51 10.24
CA LEU A 293 -11.86 -16.86 10.50
C LEU A 293 -11.72 -15.36 10.78
N VAL A 294 -10.74 -14.98 11.62
CA VAL A 294 -10.64 -13.63 12.18
C VAL A 294 -9.34 -12.88 11.87
N GLY A 295 -8.38 -13.57 11.23
CA GLY A 295 -7.07 -13.04 10.88
C GLY A 295 -6.21 -12.61 12.07
N VAL A 296 -4.97 -12.20 11.75
CA VAL A 296 -3.99 -11.69 12.73
C VAL A 296 -4.22 -10.23 13.15
N GLY A 297 -5.15 -9.54 12.47
CA GLY A 297 -5.45 -8.12 12.66
C GLY A 297 -4.81 -7.21 11.60
N PRO A 298 -5.45 -6.07 11.28
CA PRO A 298 -5.00 -5.17 10.22
C PRO A 298 -3.66 -4.52 10.55
N GLY A 299 -2.73 -4.56 9.60
CA GLY A 299 -1.35 -4.09 9.76
C GLY A 299 -0.42 -5.03 10.52
N ALA A 300 -0.92 -6.17 11.03
CA ALA A 300 -0.12 -7.12 11.80
C ALA A 300 0.60 -8.15 10.91
N PHE A 301 0.40 -8.14 9.58
CA PHE A 301 1.07 -9.07 8.66
C PHE A 301 2.57 -9.15 8.92
N ARG A 302 3.25 -7.99 8.92
CA ARG A 302 4.71 -7.88 9.12
C ARG A 302 5.21 -8.47 10.45
N VAL A 303 4.36 -8.48 11.46
CA VAL A 303 4.68 -8.92 12.82
C VAL A 303 4.80 -10.44 12.87
N HIS A 304 3.90 -11.13 12.17
CA HIS A 304 3.77 -12.59 12.18
C HIS A 304 4.46 -13.27 11.01
N TYR A 305 4.57 -12.57 9.89
CA TYR A 305 5.12 -13.09 8.65
C TYR A 305 6.42 -13.89 8.82
N PRO A 306 7.42 -13.45 9.61
CA PRO A 306 8.68 -14.17 9.72
C PRO A 306 8.55 -15.63 10.17
N ALA A 307 7.55 -15.95 11.01
CA ALA A 307 7.30 -17.31 11.50
C ALA A 307 6.73 -18.26 10.43
N TYR A 308 6.22 -17.73 9.32
CA TYR A 308 5.59 -18.51 8.26
C TYR A 308 6.49 -18.74 7.04
N ARG A 309 7.72 -18.23 7.05
CA ARG A 309 8.67 -18.35 5.93
C ARG A 309 9.21 -19.77 5.78
N GLU A 310 9.59 -20.12 4.56
CA GLU A 310 10.29 -21.37 4.25
C GLU A 310 11.79 -21.14 4.05
N ASN A 311 12.58 -22.20 4.25
CA ASN A 311 14.03 -22.20 4.01
C ASN A 311 14.39 -21.74 2.59
N ALA A 312 13.65 -22.22 1.58
CA ALA A 312 13.85 -21.82 0.19
C ALA A 312 13.70 -20.30 -0.01
N GLN A 313 12.80 -19.69 0.76
CA GLN A 313 12.60 -18.25 0.73
C GLN A 313 13.78 -17.50 1.36
N ILE A 314 14.27 -17.95 2.51
CA ILE A 314 15.41 -17.33 3.19
C ILE A 314 16.67 -17.41 2.32
N LEU A 315 16.94 -18.58 1.76
CA LEU A 315 18.11 -18.83 0.90
C LEU A 315 18.07 -18.02 -0.40
N GLY A 316 16.90 -17.94 -1.06
CA GLY A 316 16.75 -17.20 -2.33
C GLY A 316 17.01 -15.70 -2.25
N HIS A 317 17.01 -15.12 -1.04
CA HIS A 317 17.18 -13.69 -0.83
C HIS A 317 18.61 -13.23 -0.54
N GLY A 318 19.54 -14.15 -0.26
CA GLY A 318 20.90 -13.76 0.15
C GLY A 318 20.97 -13.09 1.54
N LYS A 319 19.84 -13.01 2.27
CA LYS A 319 19.70 -12.27 3.53
C LYS A 319 18.77 -13.00 4.49
N HIS A 320 19.14 -12.99 5.78
CA HIS A 320 18.37 -13.62 6.85
C HIS A 320 17.13 -12.83 7.27
N ASN A 321 17.18 -11.50 7.15
CA ASN A 321 16.07 -10.60 7.46
C ASN A 321 15.31 -10.17 6.19
N ILE A 322 14.40 -11.03 5.73
CA ILE A 322 13.56 -10.81 4.54
C ILE A 322 12.12 -10.54 4.96
N GLN A 323 11.94 -9.49 5.75
CA GLN A 323 10.62 -9.03 6.13
C GLN A 323 9.95 -8.37 4.93
N THR A 324 8.72 -8.80 4.65
CA THR A 324 7.79 -8.06 3.80
C THR A 324 6.68 -7.52 4.69
N GLU A 325 6.30 -6.28 4.44
CA GLU A 325 5.24 -5.61 5.19
C GLU A 325 3.85 -6.15 4.81
N HIS A 326 3.75 -6.81 3.65
CA HIS A 326 2.50 -7.14 2.98
C HIS A 326 2.48 -8.54 2.37
N ALA A 327 1.28 -9.13 2.32
CA ALA A 327 1.04 -10.36 1.57
C ALA A 327 1.18 -10.08 0.07
N ALA A 328 1.63 -11.02 -0.74
CA ALA A 328 1.88 -10.78 -2.17
C ALA A 328 0.62 -10.55 -3.04
N SER A 329 -0.58 -10.42 -2.45
CA SER A 329 -1.82 -9.97 -3.10
C SER A 329 -2.83 -9.47 -2.07
N GLU A 330 -3.63 -8.48 -2.44
CA GLU A 330 -4.58 -7.86 -1.49
C GLU A 330 -5.66 -8.81 -0.97
N PRO A 331 -6.29 -9.69 -1.77
CA PRO A 331 -7.27 -10.64 -1.22
C PRO A 331 -6.66 -11.60 -0.18
N LEU A 332 -5.41 -11.98 -0.37
CA LEU A 332 -4.70 -12.82 0.58
C LEU A 332 -4.33 -12.04 1.84
N GLU A 333 -4.02 -10.74 1.73
CA GLU A 333 -3.83 -9.88 2.88
C GLU A 333 -5.13 -9.68 3.67
N GLN A 334 -6.24 -9.44 2.97
CA GLN A 334 -7.57 -9.34 3.58
C GLN A 334 -7.94 -10.63 4.33
N LEU A 335 -7.58 -11.79 3.78
CA LEU A 335 -7.78 -13.06 4.45
C LEU A 335 -6.82 -13.26 5.63
N ALA A 336 -5.54 -12.93 5.48
CA ALA A 336 -4.54 -13.17 6.53
C ALA A 336 -4.71 -12.21 7.72
N GLU A 337 -5.02 -10.95 7.48
CA GLU A 337 -5.20 -9.93 8.51
C GLU A 337 -6.65 -9.84 9.01
N GLY A 338 -7.62 -9.88 8.10
CA GLY A 338 -9.04 -9.73 8.40
C GLY A 338 -9.81 -11.04 8.56
N GLY A 339 -9.20 -12.18 8.22
CA GLY A 339 -9.88 -13.47 8.17
C GLY A 339 -10.93 -13.54 7.05
N LEU A 340 -11.71 -14.61 7.04
CA LEU A 340 -12.82 -14.82 6.12
C LEU A 340 -13.85 -13.70 6.24
N VAL A 341 -14.05 -13.14 7.44
CA VAL A 341 -14.95 -12.02 7.68
C VAL A 341 -14.47 -10.76 6.95
N GLY A 342 -13.20 -10.38 7.13
CA GLY A 342 -12.61 -9.21 6.44
C GLY A 342 -12.65 -9.37 4.92
N LEU A 343 -12.23 -10.53 4.41
CA LEU A 343 -12.29 -10.82 2.98
C LEU A 343 -13.72 -10.76 2.43
N ALA A 344 -14.71 -11.33 3.13
CA ALA A 344 -16.10 -11.30 2.68
C ALA A 344 -16.67 -9.88 2.63
N LEU A 345 -16.38 -9.03 3.62
CA LEU A 345 -16.79 -7.63 3.63
C LEU A 345 -16.12 -6.82 2.52
N TRP A 346 -14.83 -7.08 2.27
CA TRP A 346 -14.08 -6.46 1.17
C TRP A 346 -14.63 -6.86 -0.20
N LEU A 347 -14.92 -8.14 -0.41
CA LEU A 347 -15.57 -8.64 -1.63
C LEU A 347 -16.99 -8.09 -1.79
N TRP A 348 -17.74 -7.92 -0.70
CA TRP A 348 -19.05 -7.30 -0.74
C TRP A 348 -18.97 -5.84 -1.19
N LEU A 349 -18.00 -5.06 -0.68
CA LEU A 349 -17.78 -3.67 -1.07
C LEU A 349 -17.56 -3.52 -2.58
N PHE A 350 -16.57 -4.24 -3.13
CA PHE A 350 -16.23 -4.14 -4.54
C PHE A 350 -17.28 -4.82 -5.43
N GLY A 351 -17.83 -5.95 -5.00
CA GLY A 351 -18.89 -6.66 -5.71
C GLY A 351 -20.15 -5.82 -5.87
N ALA A 352 -20.58 -5.11 -4.82
CA ALA A 352 -21.72 -4.21 -4.88
C ALA A 352 -21.47 -3.07 -5.88
N ALA A 353 -20.32 -2.40 -5.79
CA ALA A 353 -19.94 -1.31 -6.69
C ALA A 353 -19.85 -1.75 -8.16
N LEU A 354 -19.20 -2.88 -8.44
CA LEU A 354 -19.06 -3.42 -9.80
C LEU A 354 -20.40 -3.85 -10.38
N TRP A 355 -21.23 -4.55 -9.61
CA TRP A 355 -22.56 -4.96 -10.06
C TRP A 355 -23.47 -3.75 -10.35
N GLY A 356 -23.48 -2.77 -9.46
CA GLY A 356 -24.19 -1.51 -9.66
C GLY A 356 -23.70 -0.76 -10.89
N GLY A 357 -22.37 -0.60 -11.01
CA GLY A 357 -21.71 0.06 -12.12
C GLY A 357 -21.99 -0.59 -13.47
N PHE A 358 -21.98 -1.93 -13.52
CA PHE A 358 -22.29 -2.68 -14.74
C PHE A 358 -23.73 -2.45 -15.21
N LYS A 359 -24.68 -2.32 -14.28
CA LYS A 359 -26.06 -1.94 -14.62
C LYS A 359 -26.16 -0.49 -15.10
N ALA A 360 -25.35 0.41 -14.54
CA ALA A 360 -25.27 1.80 -14.98
C ALA A 360 -24.54 1.97 -16.33
N ALA A 361 -23.76 0.99 -16.78
CA ALA A 361 -23.09 1.00 -18.06
C ALA A 361 -24.09 0.90 -19.22
N GLY A 362 -24.17 1.94 -20.05
CA GLY A 362 -25.23 2.07 -21.07
C GLY A 362 -25.17 3.38 -21.86
N ARG A 363 -26.33 3.78 -22.42
CA ARG A 363 -26.44 4.90 -23.37
C ARG A 363 -26.24 6.25 -22.68
N GLY A 364 -25.44 7.11 -23.31
CA GLY A 364 -25.08 8.45 -22.85
C GLY A 364 -23.75 8.48 -22.12
N VAL A 365 -23.15 9.67 -22.05
CA VAL A 365 -21.77 9.89 -21.57
C VAL A 365 -21.53 9.32 -20.16
N GLN A 366 -22.50 9.45 -19.24
CA GLN A 366 -22.41 8.87 -17.89
C GLN A 366 -22.34 7.34 -17.90
N GLY A 367 -23.10 6.69 -18.81
CA GLY A 367 -23.05 5.24 -18.99
C GLY A 367 -21.71 4.79 -19.57
N GLY A 368 -21.06 5.62 -20.39
CA GLY A 368 -19.70 5.37 -20.85
C GLY A 368 -18.64 5.51 -19.75
N TYR A 369 -18.76 6.49 -18.87
CA TYR A 369 -17.89 6.56 -17.69
C TYR A 369 -18.11 5.40 -16.71
N ALA A 370 -19.36 4.92 -16.56
CA ALA A 370 -19.63 3.70 -15.81
C ALA A 370 -18.92 2.50 -16.44
N ALA A 371 -18.98 2.36 -17.77
CA ALA A 371 -18.26 1.30 -18.49
C ALA A 371 -16.74 1.36 -18.27
N ALA A 372 -16.15 2.55 -18.40
CA ALA A 372 -14.72 2.75 -18.16
C ALA A 372 -14.32 2.39 -16.73
N LEU A 373 -15.11 2.83 -15.74
CA LEU A 373 -14.83 2.58 -14.33
C LEU A 373 -15.03 1.12 -13.93
N VAL A 374 -16.01 0.40 -14.49
CA VAL A 374 -16.19 -1.05 -14.26
C VAL A 374 -14.92 -1.79 -14.69
N VAL A 375 -14.40 -1.47 -15.87
CA VAL A 375 -13.17 -2.07 -16.38
C VAL A 375 -11.97 -1.62 -15.54
N SER A 376 -11.90 -0.35 -15.15
CA SER A 376 -10.80 0.21 -14.35
C SER A 376 -10.67 -0.45 -12.98
N VAL A 377 -11.79 -0.57 -12.25
CA VAL A 377 -11.83 -1.23 -10.93
C VAL A 377 -11.57 -2.73 -11.07
N SER A 378 -12.11 -3.38 -12.11
CA SER A 378 -11.82 -4.80 -12.38
C SER A 378 -10.35 -5.04 -12.71
N ALA A 379 -9.73 -4.16 -13.49
CA ALA A 379 -8.29 -4.21 -13.80
C ALA A 379 -7.45 -3.96 -12.55
N ALA A 380 -7.86 -3.04 -11.66
CA ALA A 380 -7.19 -2.84 -10.38
C ALA A 380 -7.26 -4.10 -9.49
N LEU A 381 -8.42 -4.75 -9.41
CA LEU A 381 -8.57 -6.01 -8.68
C LEU A 381 -7.77 -7.14 -9.32
N ALA A 382 -7.73 -7.24 -10.66
CA ALA A 382 -6.92 -8.22 -11.36
C ALA A 382 -5.42 -8.00 -11.11
N ALA A 383 -4.95 -6.75 -11.17
CA ALA A 383 -3.57 -6.40 -10.82
C ALA A 383 -3.27 -6.75 -9.35
N SER A 384 -4.21 -6.54 -8.42
CA SER A 384 -4.04 -6.93 -7.02
C SER A 384 -3.89 -8.45 -6.80
N LEU A 385 -4.34 -9.27 -7.76
CA LEU A 385 -4.19 -10.72 -7.73
C LEU A 385 -2.82 -11.15 -8.25
N VAL A 386 -2.32 -10.52 -9.33
CA VAL A 386 -1.12 -11.00 -10.04
C VAL A 386 0.16 -10.28 -9.60
N ALA A 387 0.06 -9.04 -9.15
CA ALA A 387 1.20 -8.19 -8.78
C ALA A 387 1.51 -8.24 -7.28
N LEU A 388 2.77 -8.00 -6.90
CA LEU A 388 3.21 -7.86 -5.50
C LEU A 388 2.51 -6.65 -4.84
N ASN A 389 1.57 -6.91 -3.91
CA ASN A 389 0.67 -5.98 -3.22
C ASN A 389 0.64 -4.48 -3.61
N VAL A 390 0.42 -4.21 -4.89
CA VAL A 390 0.36 -2.85 -5.42
C VAL A 390 -0.74 -1.97 -4.80
N PRO A 391 -1.90 -2.52 -4.35
CA PRO A 391 -2.93 -1.77 -3.63
C PRO A 391 -2.46 -0.98 -2.43
N ARG A 392 -1.30 -1.29 -1.86
CA ARG A 392 -0.77 -0.53 -0.72
C ARG A 392 -0.03 0.73 -1.11
N THR A 393 0.28 0.92 -2.38
CA THR A 393 0.74 2.21 -2.88
C THR A 393 -0.42 3.21 -2.90
N PRO A 394 -0.29 4.40 -2.28
CA PRO A 394 -1.41 5.34 -2.17
C PRO A 394 -2.03 5.72 -3.52
N SER A 395 -1.25 5.90 -4.58
CA SER A 395 -1.78 6.29 -5.90
C SER A 395 -2.70 5.23 -6.52
N PHE A 396 -2.31 3.96 -6.44
CA PHE A 396 -3.11 2.85 -7.00
C PHE A 396 -4.26 2.49 -6.06
N GLY A 397 -3.96 2.23 -4.78
CA GLY A 397 -4.94 1.80 -3.79
C GLY A 397 -6.06 2.80 -3.64
N TRP A 398 -5.71 4.08 -3.46
CA TRP A 398 -6.70 5.13 -3.31
C TRP A 398 -7.57 5.28 -4.56
N PHE A 399 -7.00 5.15 -5.76
CA PHE A 399 -7.79 5.17 -6.99
C PHE A 399 -8.75 3.97 -7.07
N MET A 400 -8.34 2.78 -6.65
CA MET A 400 -9.21 1.59 -6.64
C MET A 400 -10.46 1.83 -5.79
N TYR A 401 -10.31 2.37 -4.58
CA TYR A 401 -11.43 2.71 -3.70
C TYR A 401 -12.23 3.91 -4.24
N LEU A 402 -11.60 4.97 -4.73
CA LEU A 402 -12.30 6.10 -5.35
C LEU A 402 -13.13 5.65 -6.56
N GLY A 403 -12.57 4.82 -7.43
CA GLY A 403 -13.26 4.28 -8.60
C GLY A 403 -14.49 3.47 -8.20
N ALA A 404 -14.38 2.63 -7.16
CA ALA A 404 -15.53 1.91 -6.61
C ALA A 404 -16.60 2.86 -6.03
N ALA A 405 -16.20 3.95 -5.36
CA ALA A 405 -17.15 4.96 -4.87
C ALA A 405 -17.85 5.68 -6.03
N LEU A 406 -17.13 6.07 -7.08
CA LEU A 406 -17.69 6.71 -8.27
C LEU A 406 -18.65 5.77 -9.03
N LEU A 407 -18.35 4.47 -9.09
CA LEU A 407 -19.26 3.46 -9.63
C LEU A 407 -20.55 3.36 -8.83
N ALA A 408 -20.44 3.33 -7.50
CA ALA A 408 -21.59 3.30 -6.61
C ALA A 408 -22.46 4.57 -6.73
N LEU A 409 -21.86 5.76 -6.93
CA LEU A 409 -22.60 7.00 -7.21
C LEU A 409 -23.38 6.92 -8.53
N LEU A 410 -22.77 6.39 -9.59
CA LEU A 410 -23.42 6.17 -10.87
C LEU A 410 -24.55 5.13 -10.76
N ALA A 411 -24.30 4.05 -10.03
CA ALA A 411 -25.28 2.98 -9.79
C ALA A 411 -26.50 3.44 -9.01
N ALA A 412 -26.31 4.37 -8.07
CA ALA A 412 -27.38 4.96 -7.28
C ALA A 412 -28.05 6.16 -7.98
N HIS A 413 -27.58 6.56 -9.17
CA HIS A 413 -28.16 7.68 -9.90
C HIS A 413 -29.62 7.38 -10.28
N GLY A 414 -30.52 8.35 -10.07
CA GLY A 414 -31.96 8.15 -10.29
C GLY A 414 -32.67 7.25 -9.24
N GLY A 415 -31.96 6.77 -8.22
CA GLY A 415 -32.58 6.03 -7.10
C GLY A 415 -33.41 6.91 -6.16
N ASP A 416 -34.10 6.27 -5.21
CA ASP A 416 -34.95 6.92 -4.20
C ASP A 416 -34.29 8.16 -3.58
N GLY A 417 -34.97 9.30 -3.68
CA GLY A 417 -34.51 10.60 -3.17
C GLY A 417 -34.62 10.73 -1.64
N ARG A 418 -35.16 9.74 -0.94
CA ARG A 418 -35.24 9.75 0.53
C ARG A 418 -33.86 9.76 1.16
N VAL A 419 -33.71 10.61 2.17
CA VAL A 419 -32.50 10.78 2.97
C VAL A 419 -32.81 10.39 4.40
N LEU A 420 -31.94 9.58 5.01
CA LEU A 420 -31.94 9.36 6.45
C LEU A 420 -31.18 10.53 7.09
N ALA A 421 -31.90 11.37 7.83
CA ALA A 421 -31.29 12.45 8.61
C ALA A 421 -30.95 11.94 10.02
N LEU A 422 -29.69 12.08 10.40
CA LEU A 422 -29.19 11.83 11.75
C LEU A 422 -29.01 13.18 12.45
N PRO A 423 -30.01 13.65 13.22
CA PRO A 423 -29.93 14.95 13.87
C PRO A 423 -28.91 14.94 15.01
N VAL A 424 -28.18 16.06 15.17
CA VAL A 424 -27.35 16.32 16.36
C VAL A 424 -28.04 17.45 17.13
N PRO A 425 -28.98 17.12 18.03
CA PRO A 425 -29.79 18.14 18.69
C PRO A 425 -28.92 19.01 19.61
N PHE A 426 -29.39 20.24 19.85
CA PHE A 426 -28.80 21.25 20.73
C PHE A 426 -27.51 21.93 20.20
N ALA A 427 -27.48 23.27 20.26
CA ALA A 427 -26.31 24.05 19.83
C ALA A 427 -25.06 23.78 20.69
N GLY A 428 -25.24 23.61 22.01
CA GLY A 428 -24.12 23.34 22.93
C GLY A 428 -23.40 22.02 22.63
N LEU A 429 -24.14 20.93 22.37
CA LEU A 429 -23.56 19.65 21.98
C LEU A 429 -22.80 19.76 20.65
N ARG A 430 -23.38 20.45 19.66
CA ARG A 430 -22.73 20.66 18.35
C ARG A 430 -21.40 21.42 18.49
N LEU A 431 -21.36 22.46 19.32
CA LEU A 431 -20.14 23.21 19.58
C LEU A 431 -19.08 22.35 20.30
N ALA A 432 -19.48 21.56 21.30
CA ALA A 432 -18.59 20.65 22.02
C ALA A 432 -17.99 19.60 21.08
N LEU A 433 -18.82 18.95 20.26
CA LEU A 433 -18.35 17.99 19.25
C LEU A 433 -17.46 18.65 18.20
N ALA A 434 -17.77 19.87 17.77
CA ALA A 434 -16.94 20.60 16.82
C ALA A 434 -15.55 20.91 17.39
N ALA A 435 -15.46 21.27 18.68
CA ALA A 435 -14.19 21.46 19.37
C ALA A 435 -13.40 20.14 19.47
N VAL A 436 -14.06 19.02 19.76
CA VAL A 436 -13.43 17.68 19.78
C VAL A 436 -12.89 17.31 18.39
N VAL A 437 -13.69 17.52 17.33
CA VAL A 437 -13.27 17.26 15.95
C VAL A 437 -12.08 18.14 15.55
N ALA A 438 -12.11 19.44 15.87
CA ALA A 438 -11.02 20.35 15.57
C ALA A 438 -9.74 19.99 16.34
N GLY A 439 -9.83 19.72 17.64
CA GLY A 439 -8.71 19.29 18.46
C GLY A 439 -8.13 17.94 18.00
N GLY A 440 -9.00 16.97 17.68
CA GLY A 440 -8.63 15.68 17.13
C GLY A 440 -7.94 15.80 15.76
N ALA A 441 -8.40 16.71 14.89
CA ALA A 441 -7.77 16.98 13.61
C ALA A 441 -6.38 17.61 13.77
N ILE A 442 -6.20 18.55 14.69
CA ILE A 442 -4.88 19.13 15.00
C ILE A 442 -3.93 18.05 15.52
N TRP A 443 -4.40 17.22 16.45
CA TRP A 443 -3.62 16.12 17.01
C TRP A 443 -3.21 15.10 15.94
N ALA A 444 -4.17 14.64 15.13
CA ALA A 444 -3.93 13.69 14.04
C ALA A 444 -2.99 14.28 12.97
N GLY A 445 -3.16 15.55 12.62
CA GLY A 445 -2.26 16.25 11.70
C GLY A 445 -0.83 16.35 12.24
N GLY A 446 -0.66 16.64 13.53
CA GLY A 446 0.64 16.58 14.20
C GLY A 446 1.26 15.19 14.18
N SER A 447 0.45 14.14 14.41
CA SER A 447 0.89 12.75 14.32
C SER A 447 1.33 12.36 12.91
N PHE A 448 0.59 12.74 11.87
CA PHE A 448 1.00 12.46 10.48
C PHE A 448 2.26 13.22 10.06
N ALA A 449 2.44 14.46 10.54
CA ALA A 449 3.70 15.18 10.35
C ALA A 449 4.88 14.45 11.03
N ASP A 450 4.65 13.89 12.23
CA ASP A 450 5.66 13.10 12.93
C ASP A 450 5.94 11.75 12.23
N MET A 451 4.93 11.10 11.67
CA MET A 451 5.10 9.88 10.87
C MET A 451 5.95 10.14 9.62
N PHE A 452 5.75 11.28 8.94
CA PHE A 452 6.62 11.67 7.81
C PHE A 452 8.05 11.97 8.27
N ALA A 453 8.20 12.65 9.41
CA ALA A 453 9.51 12.94 10.00
C ALA A 453 10.24 11.68 10.49
N SER A 454 9.51 10.62 10.85
CA SER A 454 10.04 9.32 11.29
C SER A 454 11.03 8.71 10.30
N ASP A 455 10.67 8.67 9.01
CA ASP A 455 11.55 8.10 7.98
C ASP A 455 12.79 8.97 7.71
N ILE A 456 12.64 10.29 7.80
CA ILE A 456 13.77 11.23 7.68
C ILE A 456 14.75 11.02 8.84
N ARG A 457 14.24 10.96 10.08
CA ARG A 457 15.04 10.72 11.28
C ARG A 457 15.71 9.36 11.23
N HIS A 458 15.01 8.31 10.79
CA HIS A 458 15.59 6.99 10.61
C HIS A 458 16.81 7.01 9.68
N ASN A 459 16.67 7.62 8.49
CA ASN A 459 17.78 7.75 7.54
C ASN A 459 18.95 8.58 8.11
N LEU A 460 18.64 9.68 8.78
CA LEU A 460 19.64 10.54 9.39
C LEU A 460 20.41 9.82 10.50
N ALA A 461 19.72 9.06 11.34
CA ALA A 461 20.33 8.29 12.40
C ALA A 461 21.22 7.16 11.86
N ILE A 462 20.80 6.45 10.79
CA ILE A 462 21.66 5.48 10.10
C ILE A 462 22.93 6.16 9.56
N PHE A 463 22.79 7.35 8.97
CA PHE A 463 23.93 8.10 8.45
C PHE A 463 24.96 8.42 9.55
N HIS A 464 24.51 8.94 10.70
CA HIS A 464 25.39 9.20 11.84
C HIS A 464 25.99 7.93 12.43
N SER A 465 25.19 6.87 12.56
CA SER A 465 25.64 5.55 12.99
C SER A 465 26.79 5.06 12.10
N LYS A 466 26.63 5.05 10.78
CA LYS A 466 27.68 4.59 9.85
C LYS A 466 28.97 5.42 9.89
N ARG A 467 28.91 6.67 10.35
CA ARG A 467 30.08 7.55 10.53
C ARG A 467 30.79 7.39 11.87
N GLY A 468 30.20 6.63 12.80
CA GLY A 468 30.70 6.52 14.17
C GLY A 468 30.22 7.63 15.11
N ASP A 469 29.31 8.49 14.66
CA ASP A 469 28.72 9.58 15.46
C ASP A 469 27.60 9.03 16.37
N TRP A 470 27.93 8.03 17.20
CA TRP A 470 26.96 7.22 17.95
C TRP A 470 26.05 8.05 18.87
N ALA A 471 26.58 9.10 19.49
CA ALA A 471 25.80 9.99 20.36
C ALA A 471 24.68 10.70 19.59
N LEU A 472 24.98 11.19 18.39
CA LEU A 472 24.01 11.87 17.53
C LEU A 472 23.01 10.88 16.93
N ALA A 473 23.45 9.67 16.56
CA ALA A 473 22.55 8.60 16.12
C ALA A 473 21.50 8.27 17.20
N LEU A 474 21.94 8.09 18.45
CA LEU A 474 21.05 7.85 19.59
C LEU A 474 20.11 9.04 19.86
N GLU A 475 20.60 10.28 19.77
CA GLU A 475 19.77 11.48 19.94
C GLU A 475 18.67 11.57 18.88
N VAL A 476 18.99 11.27 17.62
CA VAL A 476 18.01 11.28 16.53
C VAL A 476 16.99 10.16 16.70
N TYR A 477 17.43 8.92 16.99
CA TYR A 477 16.51 7.81 17.23
C TYR A 477 15.62 7.99 18.47
N ALA A 478 16.11 8.68 19.51
CA ALA A 478 15.32 8.98 20.71
C ALA A 478 14.10 9.88 20.44
N LYS A 479 14.04 10.54 19.28
CA LYS A 479 12.90 11.34 18.85
C LYS A 479 11.78 10.49 18.23
N GLU A 480 12.01 9.20 17.96
CA GLU A 480 10.98 8.30 17.45
C GLU A 480 9.92 8.00 18.50
N ARG A 481 8.66 7.98 18.07
CA ARG A 481 7.50 7.75 18.93
C ARG A 481 6.84 6.40 18.67
N PRO A 482 6.28 5.72 19.69
CA PRO A 482 5.49 4.53 19.48
C PRO A 482 4.40 4.74 18.43
N GLY A 483 4.31 3.83 17.46
CA GLY A 483 3.33 3.89 16.37
C GLY A 483 3.82 4.61 15.11
N ALA A 484 4.96 5.32 15.16
CA ALA A 484 5.58 5.87 13.97
C ALA A 484 6.13 4.74 13.06
N PRO A 485 6.14 4.91 11.72
CA PRO A 485 6.54 3.86 10.77
C PRO A 485 7.90 3.22 11.09
N SER A 486 8.90 4.05 11.41
CA SER A 486 10.25 3.60 11.68
C SER A 486 10.54 3.28 13.15
N TYR A 487 9.55 3.33 14.06
CA TYR A 487 9.77 3.15 15.50
C TYR A 487 10.36 1.78 15.86
N LEU A 488 9.81 0.69 15.30
CA LEU A 488 10.29 -0.67 15.54
C LEU A 488 11.76 -0.81 15.10
N MET A 489 12.06 -0.34 13.89
CA MET A 489 13.42 -0.33 13.34
C MET A 489 14.36 0.55 14.16
N ALA A 490 13.90 1.71 14.61
CA ALA A 490 14.70 2.59 15.46
C ALA A 490 15.09 1.91 16.77
N GLN A 491 14.18 1.22 17.47
CA GLN A 491 14.54 0.47 18.67
C GLN A 491 15.60 -0.62 18.38
N TYR A 492 15.46 -1.33 17.27
CA TYR A 492 16.46 -2.31 16.82
C TYR A 492 17.83 -1.66 16.57
N PHE A 493 17.87 -0.53 15.85
CA PHE A 493 19.12 0.16 15.54
C PHE A 493 19.74 0.89 16.74
N ILE A 494 18.95 1.39 17.70
CA ILE A 494 19.48 1.86 18.99
C ILE A 494 20.23 0.71 19.68
N GLY A 495 19.66 -0.51 19.66
CA GLY A 495 20.33 -1.70 20.18
C GLY A 495 21.68 -1.97 19.49
N ASN A 496 21.71 -1.90 18.15
CA ASN A 496 22.94 -2.05 17.38
C ASN A 496 23.97 -0.95 17.72
N VAL A 497 23.55 0.31 17.84
CA VAL A 497 24.46 1.41 18.20
C VAL A 497 25.11 1.16 19.56
N TYR A 498 24.36 0.69 20.57
CA TYR A 498 24.96 0.31 21.85
C TYR A 498 25.92 -0.88 21.70
N ALA A 499 25.52 -1.93 20.98
CA ALA A 499 26.36 -3.10 20.76
C ALA A 499 27.69 -2.77 20.04
N ASP A 500 27.66 -1.83 19.10
CA ASP A 500 28.82 -1.40 18.32
C ASP A 500 29.71 -0.39 19.07
N ARG A 501 29.11 0.44 19.94
CA ARG A 501 29.82 1.47 20.72
C ARG A 501 30.69 0.88 21.84
N GLY A 502 30.23 -0.20 22.46
CA GLY A 502 31.04 -1.04 23.36
C GLY A 502 31.53 -0.39 24.66
N ARG A 503 30.83 0.61 25.21
CA ARG A 503 31.14 1.18 26.54
C ARG A 503 30.59 0.31 27.67
N ASP A 504 31.06 0.54 28.89
CA ASP A 504 30.51 -0.11 30.08
C ASP A 504 28.99 0.11 30.19
N GLY A 505 28.23 -0.98 30.36
CA GLY A 505 26.77 -0.97 30.41
C GLY A 505 26.04 -0.94 29.06
N ASP A 506 26.76 -0.82 27.93
CA ASP A 506 26.13 -0.78 26.61
C ASP A 506 25.48 -2.11 26.23
N LEU A 507 26.06 -3.24 26.66
CA LEU A 507 25.49 -4.55 26.38
C LEU A 507 24.13 -4.75 27.06
N GLU A 508 23.96 -4.25 28.29
CA GLU A 508 22.67 -4.22 28.98
C GLU A 508 21.67 -3.33 28.24
N LEU A 509 22.09 -2.14 27.81
CA LEU A 509 21.24 -1.22 27.05
C LEU A 509 20.81 -1.82 25.71
N ALA A 510 21.72 -2.52 25.02
CA ALA A 510 21.44 -3.23 23.78
C ALA A 510 20.40 -4.34 24.00
N ALA A 511 20.63 -5.22 25.00
CA ALA A 511 19.69 -6.29 25.35
C ALA A 511 18.30 -5.74 25.74
N GLN A 512 18.24 -4.61 26.45
CA GLN A 512 16.98 -3.94 26.76
C GLN A 512 16.24 -3.44 25.51
N GLN A 513 16.95 -2.84 24.53
CA GLN A 513 16.29 -2.41 23.29
C GLN A 513 15.82 -3.58 22.45
N TYR A 514 16.63 -4.63 22.32
CA TYR A 514 16.22 -5.84 21.61
C TYR A 514 14.98 -6.49 22.25
N ARG A 515 14.94 -6.55 23.60
CA ARG A 515 13.73 -6.98 24.32
C ARG A 515 12.51 -6.13 23.98
N LYS A 516 12.63 -4.80 23.86
CA LYS A 516 11.51 -3.95 23.41
C LYS A 516 11.03 -4.33 22.02
N VAL A 517 11.95 -4.55 21.07
CA VAL A 517 11.59 -4.95 19.71
C VAL A 517 10.86 -6.30 19.74
N ARG A 518 11.34 -7.27 20.51
CA ARG A 518 10.70 -8.59 20.68
C ARG A 518 9.29 -8.51 21.28
N LEU A 519 9.02 -7.57 22.19
CA LEU A 519 7.67 -7.36 22.73
C LEU A 519 6.71 -6.75 21.70
N LEU A 520 7.23 -5.96 20.76
CA LEU A 520 6.46 -5.32 19.69
C LEU A 520 6.29 -6.24 18.46
N ALA A 521 7.31 -7.05 18.18
CA ALA A 521 7.41 -7.97 17.05
C ALA A 521 8.10 -9.27 17.51
N PRO A 522 7.33 -10.24 18.05
CA PRO A 522 7.89 -11.46 18.64
C PRO A 522 8.59 -12.37 17.63
N ASP A 523 8.26 -12.24 16.35
CA ASP A 523 8.85 -13.05 15.28
C ASP A 523 9.97 -12.31 14.53
N TYR A 524 10.43 -11.15 15.03
CA TYR A 524 11.54 -10.41 14.42
C TYR A 524 12.85 -11.20 14.58
N VAL A 525 13.22 -11.96 13.55
CA VAL A 525 14.30 -12.97 13.57
C VAL A 525 15.63 -12.44 14.08
N GLU A 526 16.09 -11.33 13.51
CA GLU A 526 17.40 -10.73 13.80
C GLU A 526 17.54 -10.29 15.27
N VAL A 527 16.43 -9.93 15.92
CA VAL A 527 16.43 -9.48 17.31
C VAL A 527 16.77 -10.63 18.26
N HIS A 528 16.29 -11.83 17.97
CA HIS A 528 16.63 -13.01 18.77
C HIS A 528 18.13 -13.33 18.71
N TYR A 529 18.73 -13.24 17.52
CA TYR A 529 20.18 -13.39 17.36
C TYR A 529 20.94 -12.32 18.15
N ARG A 530 20.59 -11.05 17.95
CA ARG A 530 21.32 -9.92 18.56
C ARG A 530 21.15 -9.86 20.08
N GLU A 531 19.95 -10.12 20.59
CA GLU A 531 19.68 -10.26 22.04
C GLU A 531 20.48 -11.43 22.61
N GLY A 532 20.49 -12.59 21.94
CA GLY A 532 21.26 -13.76 22.36
C GLY A 532 22.77 -13.47 22.42
N VAL A 533 23.34 -12.81 21.41
CA VAL A 533 24.77 -12.42 21.41
C VAL A 533 25.08 -11.43 22.53
N ALA A 534 24.22 -10.42 22.76
CA ALA A 534 24.40 -9.48 23.86
C ALA A 534 24.35 -10.18 25.23
N LEU A 535 23.35 -11.05 25.45
CA LEU A 535 23.21 -11.84 26.68
C LEU A 535 24.39 -12.79 26.90
N LYS A 536 24.91 -13.41 25.84
CA LYS A 536 26.13 -14.23 25.89
C LYS A 536 27.32 -13.43 26.41
N LYS A 537 27.54 -12.23 25.86
CA LYS A 537 28.64 -11.34 26.28
C LYS A 537 28.47 -10.86 27.74
N LEU A 538 27.23 -10.81 28.23
CA LEU A 538 26.89 -10.52 29.63
C LEU A 538 26.99 -11.73 30.57
N GLY A 539 27.34 -12.92 30.06
CA GLY A 539 27.39 -14.16 30.85
C GLY A 539 26.02 -14.76 31.20
N ARG A 540 24.93 -14.23 30.62
CA ARG A 540 23.55 -14.69 30.86
C ARG A 540 23.19 -15.84 29.92
N TYR A 541 23.92 -16.95 30.04
CA TYR A 541 23.88 -18.05 29.05
C TYR A 541 22.51 -18.70 28.91
N ALA A 542 21.76 -18.91 30.00
CA ALA A 542 20.44 -19.53 29.91
C ALA A 542 19.45 -18.70 29.07
N GLU A 543 19.45 -17.38 29.23
CA GLU A 543 18.61 -16.49 28.43
C GLU A 543 19.12 -16.40 26.98
N ALA A 544 20.44 -16.44 26.78
CA ALA A 544 21.03 -16.47 25.45
C ALA A 544 20.63 -17.75 24.68
N VAL A 545 20.61 -18.92 25.34
CA VAL A 545 20.11 -20.18 24.76
C VAL A 545 18.66 -20.02 24.31
N GLU A 546 17.77 -19.52 25.18
CA GLU A 546 16.35 -19.35 24.85
C GLU A 546 16.15 -18.43 23.63
N ARG A 547 16.92 -17.34 23.55
CA ARG A 547 16.88 -16.44 22.38
C ARG A 547 17.41 -17.13 21.12
N MET A 548 18.51 -17.86 21.22
CA MET A 548 19.11 -18.52 20.05
C MET A 548 18.25 -19.70 19.56
N GLU A 549 17.60 -20.44 20.46
CA GLU A 549 16.58 -21.45 20.12
C GLU A 549 15.41 -20.83 19.35
N ARG A 550 14.90 -19.67 19.79
CA ARG A 550 13.85 -18.95 19.07
C ARG A 550 14.33 -18.46 17.70
N GLN A 551 15.58 -18.01 17.60
CA GLN A 551 16.19 -17.58 16.34
C GLN A 551 16.18 -18.75 15.33
N VAL A 552 16.73 -19.91 15.70
CA VAL A 552 16.91 -21.03 14.76
C VAL A 552 15.57 -21.70 14.41
N ALA A 553 14.55 -21.53 15.25
CA ALA A 553 13.18 -21.91 14.91
C ALA A 553 12.56 -21.01 13.82
N LEU A 554 12.93 -19.72 13.77
CA LEU A 554 12.42 -18.75 12.79
C LEU A 554 13.30 -18.65 11.51
N ASP A 555 14.58 -18.98 11.62
CA ASP A 555 15.54 -19.07 10.52
C ASP A 555 16.48 -20.28 10.73
N PRO A 556 16.04 -21.49 10.37
CA PRO A 556 16.82 -22.71 10.56
C PRO A 556 17.99 -22.85 9.59
N VAL A 557 18.12 -21.95 8.61
CA VAL A 557 19.20 -21.96 7.63
C VAL A 557 20.23 -20.87 7.90
N TRP A 558 20.28 -20.31 9.12
CA TRP A 558 21.30 -19.35 9.51
C TRP A 558 22.48 -20.06 10.22
N PRO A 559 23.64 -20.28 9.57
CA PRO A 559 24.74 -21.06 10.14
C PRO A 559 25.33 -20.43 11.40
N GLU A 560 25.51 -19.11 11.42
CA GLU A 560 26.08 -18.40 12.58
C GLU A 560 25.24 -18.58 13.84
N ALA A 561 23.91 -18.59 13.71
CA ALA A 561 23.05 -18.77 14.88
C ALA A 561 23.13 -20.19 15.45
N TRP A 562 23.22 -21.21 14.59
CA TRP A 562 23.49 -22.58 15.03
C TRP A 562 24.86 -22.74 15.68
N ARG A 563 25.90 -22.08 15.16
CA ARG A 563 27.24 -22.06 15.79
C ARG A 563 27.20 -21.42 17.18
N GLU A 564 26.50 -20.30 17.31
CA GLU A 564 26.30 -19.63 18.60
C GLU A 564 25.52 -20.50 19.59
N LEU A 565 24.46 -21.18 19.13
CA LEU A 565 23.68 -22.11 19.96
C LEU A 565 24.51 -23.31 20.40
N ALA A 566 25.33 -23.87 19.52
CA ALA A 566 26.24 -24.97 19.86
C ALA A 566 27.25 -24.56 20.94
N TRP A 567 27.84 -23.37 20.81
CA TRP A 567 28.75 -22.82 21.82
C TRP A 567 28.06 -22.65 23.17
N LEU A 568 26.85 -22.09 23.18
CA LEU A 568 26.05 -21.91 24.40
C LEU A 568 25.69 -23.25 25.07
N TYR A 569 25.47 -24.31 24.29
CA TYR A 569 25.26 -25.65 24.83
C TYR A 569 26.50 -26.29 25.43
N VAL A 570 27.69 -26.03 24.86
CA VAL A 570 28.96 -26.44 25.47
C VAL A 570 29.13 -25.78 26.84
N GLU A 571 28.91 -24.47 26.93
CA GLU A 571 29.04 -23.72 28.19
C GLU A 571 28.00 -24.12 29.25
N SER A 572 26.79 -24.51 28.83
CA SER A 572 25.76 -25.03 29.73
C SER A 572 25.89 -26.52 30.06
N GLY A 573 26.85 -27.22 29.44
CA GLY A 573 27.16 -28.64 29.70
C GLY A 573 26.31 -29.66 28.94
N ASP A 574 25.42 -29.22 28.04
CA ASP A 574 24.56 -30.11 27.23
C ASP A 574 25.27 -30.50 25.92
N LYS A 575 26.21 -31.44 26.02
CA LYS A 575 27.01 -31.91 24.88
C LYS A 575 26.17 -32.47 23.74
N ALA A 576 25.06 -33.14 24.05
CA ALA A 576 24.21 -33.76 23.04
C ALA A 576 23.55 -32.70 22.15
N LYS A 577 22.99 -31.64 22.76
CA LYS A 577 22.44 -30.51 22.00
C LYS A 577 23.51 -29.69 21.31
N ALA A 578 24.71 -29.56 21.89
CA ALA A 578 25.84 -28.91 21.23
C ALA A 578 26.22 -29.62 19.91
N ASP A 579 26.36 -30.95 19.93
CA ASP A 579 26.68 -31.75 18.75
C ASP A 579 25.57 -31.66 17.70
N GLU A 580 24.30 -31.68 18.11
CA GLU A 580 23.18 -31.47 17.20
C GLU A 580 23.22 -30.09 16.54
N ALA A 581 23.36 -29.02 17.32
CA ALA A 581 23.44 -27.66 16.82
C ALA A 581 24.64 -27.47 15.88
N GLY A 582 25.79 -28.08 16.20
CA GLY A 582 26.97 -28.09 15.34
C GLY A 582 26.71 -28.76 13.99
N ARG A 583 26.03 -29.91 13.96
CA ARG A 583 25.61 -30.55 12.70
C ARG A 583 24.66 -29.66 11.90
N ARG A 584 23.68 -29.03 12.55
CA ARG A 584 22.74 -28.09 11.90
C ARG A 584 23.44 -26.88 11.31
N ALA A 585 24.48 -26.35 11.96
CA ALA A 585 25.30 -25.27 11.42
C ALA A 585 25.94 -25.66 10.08
N VAL A 586 26.53 -26.86 10.00
CA VAL A 586 27.14 -27.38 8.78
C VAL A 586 26.08 -27.62 7.69
N GLU A 587 24.92 -28.17 8.04
CA GLU A 587 23.80 -28.35 7.10
C GLU A 587 23.32 -27.01 6.52
N ALA A 588 23.18 -25.99 7.36
CA ALA A 588 22.79 -24.64 6.95
C ALA A 588 23.84 -24.00 6.04
N GLU A 589 25.13 -24.14 6.37
CA GLU A 589 26.24 -23.62 5.56
C GLU A 589 26.25 -24.26 4.17
N ALA A 590 26.13 -25.59 4.11
CA ALA A 590 26.02 -26.33 2.85
C ALA A 590 24.77 -25.95 2.04
N ALA A 591 23.67 -25.54 2.68
CA ALA A 591 22.49 -25.04 1.97
C ALA A 591 22.75 -23.67 1.31
N TRP A 592 23.44 -22.77 2.00
CA TRP A 592 23.87 -21.47 1.46
C TRP A 592 24.87 -21.61 0.32
N GLU A 593 25.87 -22.48 0.47
CA GLU A 593 26.87 -22.74 -0.58
C GLU A 593 26.23 -23.30 -1.84
N ARG A 594 25.31 -24.27 -1.71
CA ARG A 594 24.55 -24.81 -2.85
C ARG A 594 23.75 -23.72 -3.57
N THR A 595 23.12 -22.81 -2.81
CA THR A 595 22.33 -21.73 -3.39
C THR A 595 23.23 -20.73 -4.12
N ARG A 596 24.35 -20.31 -3.53
CA ARG A 596 25.33 -19.42 -4.18
C ARG A 596 25.98 -20.04 -5.41
N ALA A 597 26.18 -21.35 -5.44
CA ALA A 597 26.72 -22.05 -6.61
C ALA A 597 25.71 -22.17 -7.77
N SER A 598 24.41 -22.02 -7.47
CA SER A 598 23.32 -22.09 -8.46
C SER A 598 22.85 -20.72 -8.97
N SER A 599 23.29 -19.63 -8.35
CA SER A 599 23.01 -18.24 -8.72
C SER A 599 24.17 -17.63 -9.49
#